data_AF-A0A843KV34-F1
#
_entry.id   AF-A0A843KV34-F1
#
_cell.length_a   1.000
_cell.length_b   1.000
_cell.length_c   1.000
_cell.angle_alpha   90.00
_cell.angle_beta   90.00
_cell.angle_gamma   90.00
#
_symmetry.space_group_name_H-M   'P 1'
#
loop_
_entity.id
_entity.type
_entity.pdbx_description
1 polymer ?
#
loop_
_entity_poly.entity_id
_entity_poly.type
_entity_poly.pdbx_seq_one_letter_code
_entity_poly.pdbx_strand_id
1 'polypeptide(L)'
;MTAGVVGNCSLAPEEIARRLPGGGIRVYGEVGTIRRLAVVGGSGFDPDLLREAADLGAEAFLSAELKHSVARASPLPCLEATHYALEAPAMEALASRMGWHYIPDPPHVVVIP
;
A
#
# COMPACT_ATOMS: atom_id res chain seq x y z
N MET A 1 5.87 -12.24 -9.31
CA MET A 1 5.06 -11.86 -8.14
C MET A 1 4.01 -12.90 -7.99
N THR A 2 3.93 -13.52 -6.81
CA THR A 2 2.78 -14.38 -6.45
C THR A 2 1.56 -13.56 -6.04
N ALA A 3 1.76 -12.29 -5.62
CA ALA A 3 0.73 -11.28 -5.38
C ALA A 3 1.29 -9.86 -5.59
N GLY A 4 0.43 -8.89 -5.94
CA GLY A 4 0.80 -7.47 -6.09
C GLY A 4 1.16 -7.00 -7.50
N VAL A 5 1.53 -5.72 -7.61
CA VAL A 5 1.95 -5.06 -8.85
C VAL A 5 3.14 -4.13 -8.63
N VAL A 6 4.00 -4.00 -9.64
CA VAL A 6 5.07 -2.99 -9.69
C VAL A 6 4.87 -2.16 -10.96
N GLY A 7 4.69 -0.85 -10.80
CA GLY A 7 4.37 0.04 -11.91
C GLY A 7 5.05 1.39 -11.79
N ASN A 8 4.98 2.17 -12.88
CA ASN A 8 5.44 3.55 -12.85
C ASN A 8 4.53 4.38 -11.94
N CYS A 9 5.13 5.20 -11.09
CA CYS A 9 4.46 6.14 -10.22
C CYS A 9 5.04 7.53 -10.46
N SER A 10 4.21 8.55 -10.35
CA SER A 10 4.63 9.96 -10.38
C SER A 10 4.04 10.73 -9.20
N LEU A 11 3.45 10.03 -8.23
CA LEU A 11 2.77 10.60 -7.08
C LEU A 11 3.74 10.69 -5.91
N ALA A 12 3.74 11.82 -5.23
CA ALA A 12 4.39 11.96 -3.93
C ALA A 12 3.62 11.18 -2.85
N PRO A 13 4.26 10.77 -1.74
CA PRO A 13 3.58 10.06 -0.65
C PRO A 13 2.32 10.75 -0.13
N GLU A 14 2.30 12.07 -0.06
CA GLU A 14 1.14 12.86 0.38
C GLU A 14 -0.04 12.75 -0.60
N GLU A 15 0.25 12.65 -1.90
CA GLU A 15 -0.78 12.45 -2.93
C GLU A 15 -1.28 11.00 -2.95
N ILE A 16 -0.41 10.03 -2.69
CA ILE A 16 -0.81 8.63 -2.48
C ILE A 16 -1.77 8.56 -1.28
N ALA A 17 -1.42 9.18 -0.16
CA ALA A 17 -2.25 9.21 1.04
C ALA A 17 -3.64 9.83 0.78
N ARG A 18 -3.72 10.93 0.03
CA ARG A 18 -4.99 11.58 -0.33
C ARG A 18 -5.92 10.70 -1.19
N ARG A 19 -5.35 9.79 -1.99
CA ARG A 19 -6.13 8.89 -2.86
C ARG A 19 -6.62 7.64 -2.13
N LEU A 20 -6.02 7.31 -0.99
CA LEU A 20 -6.40 6.16 -0.20
C LEU A 20 -7.59 6.51 0.74
N PRO A 21 -8.61 5.65 0.83
CA PRO A 21 -9.70 5.82 1.79
C PRO A 21 -9.14 5.98 3.22
N GLY A 22 -9.61 6.98 3.95
CA GLY A 22 -9.12 7.27 5.32
C GLY A 22 -7.86 8.15 5.40
N GLY A 23 -7.22 8.48 4.27
CA GLY A 23 -6.34 9.65 4.13
C GLY A 23 -4.96 9.59 4.80
N GLY A 24 -4.52 8.46 5.33
CA GLY A 24 -3.27 8.35 6.08
C GLY A 24 -2.37 7.21 5.62
N ILE A 25 -1.07 7.50 5.55
CA ILE A 25 0.00 6.48 5.46
C ILE A 25 1.08 6.78 6.51
N ARG A 26 1.73 5.74 7.01
CA ARG A 26 2.97 5.83 7.79
C ARG A 26 4.14 5.48 6.88
N VAL A 27 5.21 6.28 6.92
CA VAL A 27 6.40 6.02 6.09
C VAL A 27 7.52 5.48 6.98
N TYR A 28 8.11 4.37 6.57
CA TYR A 28 9.31 3.81 7.19
C TYR A 28 10.48 3.86 6.21
N GLY A 29 11.57 4.50 6.62
CA GLY A 29 12.70 4.83 5.76
C GLY A 29 12.55 6.22 5.13
N GLU A 30 13.48 6.56 4.24
CA GLU A 30 13.48 7.84 3.51
C GLU A 30 12.89 7.64 2.12
N VAL A 31 11.97 8.53 1.75
CA VAL A 31 11.30 8.47 0.44
C VAL A 31 11.57 9.77 -0.30
N GLY A 32 12.26 9.67 -1.44
CA GLY A 32 12.40 10.75 -2.41
C GLY A 32 11.26 10.75 -3.44
N THR A 33 11.58 11.17 -4.66
CA THR A 33 10.65 10.99 -5.78
C THR A 33 10.51 9.50 -6.11
N ILE A 34 9.30 8.95 -5.99
CA ILE A 34 8.99 7.56 -6.38
C ILE A 34 8.63 7.53 -7.86
N ARG A 35 9.47 6.91 -8.69
CA ARG A 35 9.23 6.63 -10.11
C ARG A 35 8.66 5.26 -10.36
N ARG A 36 8.95 4.29 -9.49
CA ARG A 36 8.37 2.94 -9.54
C ARG A 36 7.92 2.51 -8.16
N LEU A 37 6.65 2.15 -8.05
CA LEU A 37 6.02 1.76 -6.79
C LEU A 37 5.58 0.30 -6.88
N ALA A 38 5.93 -0.48 -5.86
CA ALA A 38 5.30 -1.77 -5.60
C ALA A 38 4.06 -1.58 -4.73
N VAL A 39 2.97 -2.26 -5.06
CA VAL A 39 1.73 -2.25 -4.28
C VAL A 39 1.26 -3.68 -4.07
N VAL A 40 1.02 -4.03 -2.80
CA VAL A 40 0.33 -5.27 -2.42
C VAL A 40 -0.87 -4.89 -1.57
N GLY A 41 -2.06 -5.26 -2.04
CA GLY A 41 -3.31 -5.02 -1.31
C GLY A 41 -3.37 -5.82 0.01
N GLY A 42 -3.97 -5.24 1.04
CA GLY A 42 -4.06 -5.85 2.36
C GLY A 42 -2.70 -5.96 3.07
N SER A 43 -2.52 -7.05 3.82
CA SER A 43 -1.33 -7.33 4.64
C SER A 43 -0.20 -7.98 3.84
N GLY A 44 0.59 -7.16 3.15
CA GLY A 44 1.57 -7.60 2.15
C GLY A 44 3.03 -7.27 2.48
N PHE A 45 3.34 -6.77 3.68
CA PHE A 45 4.73 -6.59 4.13
C PHE A 45 5.38 -7.92 4.48
N ASP A 46 5.69 -8.68 3.43
CA ASP A 46 6.40 -9.95 3.47
C ASP A 46 7.84 -9.77 2.92
N PRO A 47 8.88 -10.32 3.58
CA PRO A 47 10.26 -10.18 3.14
C PRO A 47 10.53 -10.65 1.70
N ASP A 48 9.87 -11.72 1.23
CA ASP A 48 10.06 -12.25 -0.10
C ASP A 48 9.41 -11.33 -1.15
N LEU A 49 8.22 -10.80 -0.86
CA LEU A 49 7.57 -9.80 -1.72
C LEU A 49 8.37 -8.49 -1.80
N LEU A 50 8.94 -8.03 -0.67
CA LEU A 50 9.80 -6.85 -0.62
C LEU A 50 11.07 -7.05 -1.45
N ARG A 51 11.72 -8.23 -1.35
CA ARG A 51 12.90 -8.57 -2.16
C ARG A 51 12.54 -8.61 -3.63
N GLU A 52 11.47 -9.30 -3.99
CA GLU A 52 11.03 -9.41 -5.38
C GLU A 52 10.69 -8.03 -5.97
N ALA A 53 9.99 -7.17 -5.23
CA ALA A 53 9.71 -5.80 -5.65
C ALA A 53 11.00 -5.00 -5.91
N ALA A 54 12.00 -5.14 -5.03
CA ALA A 54 13.30 -4.50 -5.20
C ALA A 54 14.02 -5.02 -6.47
N ASP A 55 13.99 -6.34 -6.71
CA ASP A 55 14.58 -6.98 -7.88
C ASP A 55 13.88 -6.54 -9.19
N LEU A 56 12.59 -6.21 -9.12
CA LEU A 56 11.81 -5.63 -10.21
C LEU A 56 12.04 -4.11 -10.40
N GLY A 57 12.86 -3.49 -9.54
CA GLY A 57 13.25 -2.08 -9.62
C GLY A 57 12.23 -1.12 -9.00
N ALA A 58 11.44 -1.56 -8.03
CA ALA A 58 10.65 -0.64 -7.22
C ALA A 58 11.56 0.26 -6.36
N GLU A 59 11.13 1.49 -6.13
CA GLU A 59 11.84 2.47 -5.29
C GLU A 59 11.17 2.61 -3.91
N ALA A 60 9.96 2.07 -3.77
CA ALA A 60 9.16 2.06 -2.56
C ALA A 60 8.14 0.92 -2.60
N PHE A 61 7.61 0.52 -1.44
CA PHE A 61 6.63 -0.55 -1.30
C PHE A 61 5.43 -0.10 -0.46
N LEU A 62 4.22 -0.19 -1.02
CA LEU A 62 2.97 0.19 -0.38
C LEU A 62 2.15 -1.04 0.00
N SER A 63 1.85 -1.19 1.29
CA SER A 63 0.98 -2.24 1.81
C SER A 63 0.43 -1.87 3.21
N ALA A 64 -0.15 -2.82 3.95
CA ALA A 64 -0.63 -2.63 5.32
C ALA A 64 0.01 -3.63 6.31
N GLU A 65 -0.12 -3.35 7.61
CA GLU A 65 0.30 -4.20 8.74
C GLU A 65 1.82 -4.43 8.85
N LEU A 66 2.59 -3.34 8.75
CA LEU A 66 4.05 -3.38 8.81
C LEU A 66 4.53 -3.75 10.22
N LYS A 67 5.18 -4.92 10.33
CA LYS A 67 5.92 -5.30 11.53
C LYS A 67 7.27 -4.57 11.57
N HIS A 68 7.68 -4.12 12.75
CA HIS A 68 8.97 -3.43 12.93
C HIS A 68 10.17 -4.26 12.45
N SER A 69 10.17 -5.58 12.68
CA SER A 69 11.24 -6.48 12.23
C SER A 69 11.35 -6.53 10.69
N VAL A 70 10.21 -6.54 10.01
CA VAL A 70 10.14 -6.52 8.54
C VAL A 70 10.63 -5.17 8.02
N ALA A 71 10.14 -4.08 8.62
CA ALA A 71 10.56 -2.72 8.26
C ALA A 71 12.08 -2.56 8.32
N ARG A 72 12.70 -3.02 9.41
CA ARG A 72 14.15 -2.98 9.61
C ARG A 72 14.95 -3.79 8.58
N ALA A 73 14.39 -4.89 8.10
CA ALA A 73 15.05 -5.77 7.14
C ALA A 73 14.70 -5.41 5.68
N SER A 74 13.78 -4.46 5.48
CA SER A 74 13.29 -4.10 4.16
C SER A 74 14.40 -3.49 3.31
N PRO A 75 14.58 -3.94 2.05
CA PRO A 75 15.47 -3.30 1.10
C PRO A 75 14.89 -2.00 0.52
N LEU A 76 13.60 -1.72 0.76
CA LEU A 76 12.87 -0.58 0.22
C LEU A 76 12.23 0.25 1.34
N PRO A 77 12.05 1.56 1.13
CA PRO A 77 11.14 2.35 1.95
C PRO A 77 9.72 1.76 1.92
N CYS A 78 9.10 1.66 3.09
CA CYS A 78 7.76 1.11 3.25
C CYS A 78 6.73 2.22 3.50
N LEU A 79 5.68 2.25 2.69
CA LEU A 79 4.53 3.13 2.85
C LEU A 79 3.39 2.26 3.39
N GLU A 80 3.04 2.45 4.65
CA GLU A 80 2.02 1.65 5.33
C GLU A 80 0.68 2.40 5.34
N ALA A 81 -0.30 1.87 4.61
CA ALA A 81 -1.69 2.28 4.67
C ALA A 81 -2.51 1.39 5.61
N THR A 82 -3.82 1.59 5.67
CA THR A 82 -4.72 0.62 6.33
C THR A 82 -5.06 -0.53 5.38
N HIS A 83 -5.34 -1.71 5.93
CA HIS A 83 -5.79 -2.87 5.15
C HIS A 83 -7.04 -2.52 4.33
N TYR A 84 -8.04 -1.91 4.98
CA TYR A 84 -9.27 -1.46 4.33
C TYR A 84 -8.98 -0.55 3.12
N ALA A 85 -8.10 0.45 3.27
CA ALA A 85 -7.80 1.41 2.22
C ALA A 85 -7.23 0.77 0.94
N LEU A 86 -6.59 -0.39 1.07
CA LEU A 86 -5.96 -1.09 -0.05
C LEU A 86 -6.87 -2.12 -0.72
N GLU A 87 -7.89 -2.62 -0.04
CA GLU A 87 -8.81 -3.63 -0.59
C GLU A 87 -10.18 -3.06 -0.98
N ALA A 88 -10.68 -2.06 -0.25
CA ALA A 88 -11.98 -1.45 -0.50
C ALA A 88 -12.18 -0.97 -1.95
N PRO A 89 -11.19 -0.30 -2.60
CA PRO A 89 -11.36 0.13 -4.00
C PRO A 89 -11.56 -1.05 -4.97
N ALA A 90 -10.89 -2.17 -4.74
CA ALA A 90 -11.03 -3.36 -5.57
C ALA A 90 -12.39 -4.03 -5.36
N MET A 91 -12.88 -4.08 -4.11
CA MET A 91 -14.20 -4.62 -3.77
C MET A 91 -15.33 -3.78 -4.36
N GLU A 92 -15.22 -2.45 -4.32
CA GLU A 92 -16.17 -1.53 -4.95
C GLU A 92 -16.19 -1.71 -6.48
N ALA A 93 -15.02 -1.76 -7.11
CA ALA A 93 -14.90 -2.00 -8.55
C ALA A 93 -15.49 -3.38 -8.96
N LEU A 94 -15.27 -4.41 -8.14
CA LEU A 94 -15.84 -5.72 -8.35
C LEU A 94 -17.38 -5.68 -8.25
N ALA A 95 -17.93 -5.08 -7.20
CA ALA A 95 -19.37 -4.97 -7.02
C ALA A 95 -20.03 -4.25 -8.20
N SER A 96 -19.45 -3.13 -8.64
CA SER A 96 -19.90 -2.39 -9.83
C SER A 96 -19.91 -3.27 -11.09
N ARG A 97 -18.81 -3.99 -11.36
CA ARG A 97 -18.70 -4.90 -12.51
C ARG A 97 -19.74 -6.02 -12.49
N MET A 98 -20.12 -6.48 -11.31
CA MET A 98 -21.05 -7.60 -11.13
C MET A 98 -22.50 -7.15 -10.95
N GLY A 99 -22.78 -5.85 -10.89
CA GLY A 99 -24.11 -5.31 -10.56
C GLY A 99 -24.55 -5.60 -9.12
N TRP A 100 -23.60 -5.78 -8.21
CA TRP A 100 -23.86 -6.01 -6.79
C TRP A 100 -23.91 -4.69 -6.02
N HIS A 101 -24.57 -4.73 -4.86
CA HIS A 101 -24.53 -3.62 -3.92
C HIS A 101 -23.23 -3.65 -3.10
N TYR A 102 -22.42 -2.60 -3.21
CA TYR A 102 -21.23 -2.42 -2.38
C TYR A 102 -21.65 -1.87 -1.01
N ILE A 103 -21.16 -2.51 0.06
CA ILE A 103 -21.38 -2.07 1.45
C ILE A 103 -20.03 -1.55 1.98
N PRO A 104 -19.83 -0.22 2.09
CA PRO A 104 -18.62 0.32 2.67
C PRO A 104 -18.61 0.12 4.20
N ASP A 105 -17.48 -0.31 4.74
CA ASP A 105 -17.24 -0.44 6.18
C ASP A 105 -15.89 0.22 6.55
N PRO A 106 -15.74 1.54 6.35
CA PRO A 106 -14.49 2.22 6.65
C PRO A 106 -14.23 2.21 8.15
N PRO A 107 -13.03 1.79 8.60
CA PRO A 107 -12.72 1.79 10.01
C PRO A 107 -12.66 3.22 10.56
N HIS A 108 -13.19 3.42 11.76
CA HIS A 108 -13.03 4.68 12.48
C HIS A 108 -11.65 4.72 13.14
N VAL A 109 -10.68 5.36 12.46
CA VAL A 109 -9.29 5.47 12.91
C VAL A 109 -9.00 6.91 13.38
N VAL A 110 -8.44 7.04 14.58
CA VAL A 110 -7.94 8.32 15.12
C VAL A 110 -6.45 8.18 15.36
N VAL A 111 -5.66 9.09 14.81
CA VAL A 111 -4.22 9.18 15.09
C VAL A 111 -4.03 10.14 16.27
N ILE A 112 -3.49 9.64 17.37
CA ILE A 112 -3.10 10.44 18.54
C ILE A 112 -1.58 10.60 18.49
N PRO A 113 -1.04 11.83 18.47
CA PRO A 113 0.40 12.09 18.38
C PRO A 113 1.15 11.73 19.66
#